data_AF-A0A317NQZ8-F1
#
_entry.id   AF-A0A317NQZ8-F1
#
_cell.length_a   1.000
_cell.length_b   1.000
_cell.length_c   1.000
_cell.angle_alpha   90.00
_cell.angle_beta   90.00
_cell.angle_gamma   90.00
#
_symmetry.space_group_name_H-M   'P 1'
#
loop_
_entity.id
_entity.type
_entity.pdbx_description
1 polymer ?
#
loop_
_entity_poly.entity_id
_entity_poly.type
_entity_poly.pdbx_seq_one_letter_code
_entity_poly.pdbx_strand_id
1 'polypeptide(L)'
;MADPVEVYISSLRGTGGELDGLATRIDGILSRVAAASQAHWGRWGADEFGTSFAEGEQGYSASDKNLQAVVASKVSLLQSYSSALVDAANRFQTAEQANKDGLG
;
A
#
# COMPACT_ATOMS: atom_id res chain seq x y z
N MET A 1 -1.10 16.47 35.80
CA MET A 1 -1.05 17.22 34.54
C MET A 1 -1.12 16.17 33.44
N ALA A 2 -2.24 16.09 32.72
CA ALA A 2 -2.50 15.05 31.73
C ALA A 2 -2.57 15.68 30.34
N ASP A 3 -1.41 15.86 29.74
CA ASP A 3 -1.21 15.96 28.29
C ASP A 3 -0.05 15.04 27.99
N PRO A 4 -0.26 13.92 27.25
CA PRO A 4 -0.24 13.98 25.78
C PRO A 4 -1.10 12.92 25.04
N VAL A 5 -2.14 12.34 25.64
CA VAL A 5 -2.91 11.25 25.00
C VAL A 5 -3.61 11.72 23.71
N GLU A 6 -4.25 12.89 23.73
CA GLU A 6 -4.93 13.46 22.57
C GLU A 6 -3.96 13.79 21.43
N VAL A 7 -2.80 14.38 21.74
CA VAL A 7 -1.73 14.66 20.77
C VAL A 7 -1.20 13.37 20.15
N TYR A 8 -1.03 12.30 20.94
CA TYR A 8 -0.60 10.99 20.44
C TYR A 8 -1.65 10.35 19.52
N ILE A 9 -2.95 10.41 19.87
CA ILE A 9 -4.06 9.95 19.02
C ILE A 9 -4.07 10.67 17.67
N SER A 10 -3.89 12.00 17.68
CA SER A 10 -3.84 12.80 16.45
C SER A 10 -2.66 12.41 15.55
N SER A 11 -1.50 12.11 16.16
CA SER A 11 -0.29 11.69 15.45
C SER A 11 -0.46 10.30 14.82
N LEU A 12 -1.10 9.37 15.52
CA LEU A 12 -1.44 8.04 15.00
C LEU A 12 -2.38 8.13 13.79
N ARG A 13 -3.44 8.95 13.88
CA ARG A 13 -4.36 9.18 12.75
C ARG A 13 -3.65 9.84 11.57
N GLY A 14 -2.85 10.86 11.83
CA GLY A 14 -2.09 11.55 10.78
C GLY A 14 -1.17 10.60 10.04
N THR A 15 -0.36 9.84 10.77
CA THR A 15 0.55 8.84 10.18
C THR A 15 -0.21 7.76 9.41
N GLY A 16 -1.34 7.27 9.95
CA GLY A 16 -2.19 6.33 9.24
C GLY A 16 -2.71 6.89 7.92
N GLY A 17 -3.20 8.13 7.92
CA GLY A 17 -3.63 8.83 6.71
C GLY A 17 -2.51 9.04 5.69
N GLU A 18 -1.30 9.36 6.13
CA GLU A 18 -0.13 9.49 5.25
C GLU A 18 0.24 8.16 4.58
N LEU A 19 0.23 7.06 5.33
CA LEU A 19 0.50 5.72 4.80
C LEU A 19 -0.55 5.29 3.78
N ASP A 20 -1.82 5.59 4.03
CA ASP A 20 -2.92 5.32 3.08
C ASP A 20 -2.77 6.16 1.80
N GLY A 21 -2.44 7.44 1.95
CA GLY A 21 -2.16 8.32 0.82
C GLY A 21 -0.98 7.84 -0.02
N LEU A 22 0.08 7.34 0.62
CA LEU A 22 1.22 6.73 -0.07
C LEU A 22 0.81 5.44 -0.78
N ALA A 23 0.07 4.55 -0.12
CA ALA A 23 -0.43 3.31 -0.70
C ALA A 23 -1.26 3.58 -1.97
N THR A 24 -2.19 4.55 -1.90
CA THR A 24 -3.02 4.97 -3.04
C THR A 24 -2.20 5.48 -4.21
N ARG A 25 -1.13 6.26 -3.95
CA ARG A 25 -0.25 6.77 -5.02
C ARG A 25 0.53 5.64 -5.69
N ILE A 26 1.06 4.70 -4.90
CA ILE A 26 1.81 3.55 -5.43
C ILE A 26 0.88 2.65 -6.25
N ASP A 27 -0.35 2.41 -5.78
CA ASP A 27 -1.36 1.64 -6.50
C ASP A 27 -1.75 2.29 -7.83
N GLY A 28 -1.86 3.61 -7.86
CA GLY A 28 -2.07 4.37 -9.10
C GLY A 28 -0.91 4.25 -10.09
N ILE A 29 0.34 4.22 -9.61
CA ILE A 29 1.52 3.96 -10.47
C ILE A 29 1.48 2.53 -10.99
N LEU A 30 1.19 1.55 -10.12
CA LEU A 30 1.10 0.14 -10.50
C LEU A 30 0.03 -0.08 -11.58
N SER A 31 -1.13 0.56 -11.43
CA SER A 31 -2.21 0.51 -12.43
C SER A 31 -1.76 1.05 -13.80
N ARG A 32 -0.97 2.13 -13.82
CA ARG A 32 -0.41 2.68 -15.07
C ARG A 32 0.62 1.74 -15.70
N VAL A 33 1.48 1.13 -14.88
CA VAL A 33 2.46 0.14 -15.35
C VAL A 33 1.75 -1.08 -15.94
N ALA A 34 0.74 -1.62 -15.26
CA ALA A 34 -0.04 -2.76 -15.75
C ALA A 34 -0.75 -2.43 -17.07
N ALA A 35 -1.36 -1.24 -17.18
CA ALA A 35 -2.00 -0.79 -18.42
C ALA A 35 -0.99 -0.64 -19.57
N ALA A 36 0.20 -0.08 -19.30
CA ALA A 36 1.26 0.05 -20.29
C ALA A 36 1.80 -1.32 -20.73
N SER A 37 2.05 -2.23 -19.79
CA SER A 37 2.50 -3.59 -20.08
C SER A 37 1.52 -4.31 -21.02
N GLN A 38 0.22 -4.25 -20.72
CA GLN A 38 -0.82 -4.84 -21.56
C GLN A 38 -0.89 -4.20 -22.95
N ALA A 39 -0.80 -2.86 -23.05
CA ALA A 39 -0.88 -2.15 -24.33
C ALA A 39 0.31 -2.43 -25.28
N HIS A 40 1.47 -2.74 -24.69
CA HIS A 40 2.71 -3.03 -25.41
C HIS A 40 3.05 -4.52 -25.51
N TRP A 41 2.15 -5.39 -25.02
CA TRP A 41 2.34 -6.83 -25.05
C TRP A 41 2.55 -7.38 -26.46
N GLY A 42 3.44 -8.38 -26.59
CA GLY A 42 3.66 -9.12 -27.84
C GLY A 42 4.35 -8.32 -28.95
N ARG A 43 4.87 -7.12 -28.67
CA ARG A 43 5.57 -6.27 -29.65
C ARG A 43 7.06 -6.61 -29.84
N TRP A 44 7.50 -7.75 -29.29
CA TRP A 44 8.92 -8.15 -29.22
C TRP A 44 9.43 -8.90 -30.45
N GLY A 45 8.55 -9.20 -31.40
CA GLY A 45 8.88 -10.03 -32.57
C GLY A 45 8.57 -11.51 -32.32
N ALA A 46 8.28 -12.23 -33.39
CA ALA A 46 8.00 -13.67 -33.37
C ALA A 46 9.24 -14.52 -33.70
N ASP A 47 10.42 -13.91 -33.70
CA ASP A 47 11.69 -14.62 -33.88
C ASP A 47 12.14 -15.25 -32.55
N GLU A 48 13.21 -16.04 -32.63
CA GLU A 48 13.78 -16.73 -31.45
C GLU A 48 14.18 -15.73 -30.36
N PHE A 49 14.69 -14.56 -30.74
CA PHE A 49 15.05 -13.50 -29.81
C PHE A 49 13.83 -12.89 -29.10
N GLY A 50 12.79 -12.51 -29.85
CA GLY A 50 11.55 -11.95 -29.30
C GLY A 50 10.83 -12.94 -28.39
N THR A 51 10.78 -14.21 -28.78
CA THR A 51 10.19 -15.29 -27.98
C THR A 51 10.99 -15.54 -26.71
N SER A 52 12.32 -15.64 -26.80
CA SER A 52 13.20 -15.83 -25.62
C SER A 52 13.12 -14.65 -24.66
N PHE A 53 13.07 -13.42 -25.18
CA PHE A 53 12.89 -12.21 -24.37
C PHE A 53 11.53 -12.17 -23.67
N ALA A 54 10.45 -12.51 -24.37
CA ALA A 54 9.10 -12.43 -23.82
C ALA A 54 8.77 -13.59 -22.89
N GLU A 55 9.00 -14.82 -23.32
CA GLU A 55 8.50 -16.07 -22.72
C GLU A 55 9.57 -16.91 -22.02
N GLY A 56 10.85 -16.51 -22.07
CA GLY A 56 11.90 -17.16 -21.31
C GLY A 56 11.56 -17.25 -19.82
N GLU A 57 12.21 -18.17 -19.10
CA GLU A 57 11.95 -18.41 -17.66
C GLU A 57 12.11 -17.15 -16.80
N GLN A 58 13.03 -16.25 -17.19
CA GLN A 58 13.18 -14.91 -16.63
C GLN A 58 12.86 -13.79 -17.64
N GLY A 59 12.06 -14.13 -18.66
CA GLY A 59 11.62 -13.20 -19.69
C GLY A 59 10.73 -12.09 -19.14
N TYR A 60 10.41 -11.15 -20.01
CA TYR A 60 9.59 -9.99 -19.70
C TYR A 60 8.28 -10.38 -18.99
N SER A 61 7.62 -11.46 -19.44
CA SER A 61 6.36 -11.93 -18.86
C SER A 61 6.45 -12.28 -17.38
N ALA A 62 7.49 -13.06 -17.02
CA ALA A 62 7.72 -13.47 -15.64
C ALA A 62 8.13 -12.27 -14.78
N SER A 63 9.00 -11.43 -15.31
CA SER A 63 9.50 -10.23 -14.63
C SER A 63 8.40 -9.20 -14.36
N ASP A 64 7.55 -8.90 -15.34
CA ASP A 64 6.43 -7.96 -15.20
C ASP A 64 5.42 -8.47 -14.17
N LYS A 65 5.03 -9.74 -14.24
CA LYS A 65 4.12 -10.35 -13.27
C LYS A 65 4.70 -10.30 -11.85
N ASN A 66 5.97 -10.62 -11.68
CA ASN A 66 6.63 -10.58 -10.38
C ASN A 66 6.71 -9.15 -9.83
N LEU A 67 7.10 -8.19 -10.66
CA LEU A 67 7.15 -6.77 -10.27
C LEU A 67 5.80 -6.28 -9.79
N GLN A 68 4.74 -6.54 -10.56
CA GLN A 68 3.38 -6.13 -10.20
C GLN A 68 2.92 -6.78 -8.88
N ALA A 69 3.20 -8.07 -8.69
CA ALA A 69 2.85 -8.78 -7.45
C ALA A 69 3.60 -8.24 -6.23
N VAL A 70 4.90 -7.98 -6.34
CA VAL A 70 5.72 -7.43 -5.24
C VAL A 70 5.24 -6.04 -4.86
N VAL A 71 4.98 -5.17 -5.83
CA VAL A 71 4.48 -3.81 -5.57
C VAL A 71 3.10 -3.85 -4.92
N ALA A 72 2.19 -4.68 -5.44
CA ALA A 72 0.86 -4.87 -4.83
C ALA A 72 0.96 -5.33 -3.36
N SER A 73 1.86 -6.27 -3.05
CA SER A 73 2.10 -6.72 -1.67
C SER A 73 2.56 -5.58 -0.76
N LYS A 74 3.41 -4.66 -1.25
CA LYS A 74 3.83 -3.48 -0.47
C LYS A 74 2.68 -2.49 -0.25
N VAL A 75 1.81 -2.29 -1.24
CA VAL A 75 0.59 -1.48 -1.09
C VAL A 75 -0.30 -2.05 0.02
N SER A 76 -0.57 -3.37 -0.01
CA SER A 76 -1.35 -4.03 1.04
C SER A 76 -0.73 -3.87 2.43
N LEU A 77 0.60 -3.93 2.52
CA LEU A 77 1.30 -3.74 3.79
C LEU A 77 1.13 -2.32 4.34
N LEU A 78 1.25 -1.31 3.48
CA LEU A 78 1.05 0.10 3.87
C LEU A 78 -0.38 0.35 4.32
N GLN A 79 -1.38 -0.21 3.64
CA GLN A 79 -2.79 -0.14 4.03
C GLN A 79 -3.06 -0.82 5.38
N SER A 80 -2.43 -1.96 5.63
CA SER A 80 -2.51 -2.67 6.91
C SER A 80 -1.96 -1.82 8.05
N TYR A 81 -0.79 -1.20 7.86
CA TYR A 81 -0.22 -0.28 8.84
C TYR A 81 -1.07 0.96 9.06
N SER A 82 -1.60 1.56 7.99
CA SER A 82 -2.56 2.66 8.09
C SER A 82 -3.75 2.29 8.97
N SER A 83 -4.41 1.18 8.66
CA SER A 83 -5.58 0.69 9.38
C SER A 83 -5.26 0.44 10.86
N ALA A 84 -4.13 -0.22 11.15
CA ALA A 84 -3.72 -0.51 12.51
C ALA A 84 -3.48 0.76 13.35
N LEU A 85 -2.89 1.81 12.75
CA LEU A 85 -2.67 3.09 13.44
C LEU A 85 -3.97 3.85 13.70
N VAL A 86 -4.89 3.86 12.72
CA VAL A 86 -6.21 4.47 12.88
C VAL A 86 -7.02 3.73 13.94
N ASP A 87 -6.99 2.40 13.94
CA ASP A 87 -7.65 1.57 14.95
C ASP A 87 -7.08 1.79 16.35
N ALA A 88 -5.76 1.89 16.48
CA ALA A 88 -5.11 2.22 17.74
C ALA A 88 -5.56 3.59 18.26
N ALA A 89 -5.63 4.59 17.39
CA ALA A 89 -6.13 5.92 17.73
C ALA A 89 -7.59 5.88 18.23
N ASN A 90 -8.46 5.13 17.55
CA ASN A 90 -9.86 4.95 17.94
C ASN A 90 -9.99 4.27 19.31
N ARG A 91 -9.16 3.26 19.59
CA ARG A 91 -9.13 2.57 20.88
C ARG A 91 -8.69 3.49 22.02
N PHE A 92 -7.64 4.28 21.80
CA PHE A 92 -7.18 5.25 22.80
C PHE A 92 -8.22 6.34 23.07
N GLN A 93 -8.88 6.87 22.03
CA GLN A 93 -9.95 7.84 22.21
C GLN A 93 -11.13 7.26 23.01
N THR A 94 -11.51 6.00 22.74
CA THR A 94 -12.57 5.31 23.48
C THR A 94 -12.21 5.12 24.95
N ALA A 95 -10.96 4.71 25.23
CA ALA A 95 -10.47 4.54 26.59
C ALA A 95 -10.43 5.88 27.36
N GLU A 96 -10.03 6.97 26.70
CA GLU A 96 -10.03 8.30 27.29
C GLU A 96 -11.44 8.78 27.63
N GLN A 97 -12.41 8.57 26.73
CA GLN A 97 -13.80 8.92 26.98
C GLN A 97 -14.38 8.13 28.16
N ALA A 98 -14.15 6.81 28.20
CA ALA A 98 -14.60 5.98 29.30
C ALA A 98 -14.01 6.41 30.65
N ASN A 99 -12.74 6.82 30.67
CA ASN A 99 -12.10 7.34 31.88
C ASN A 99 -12.69 8.69 32.32
N LYS A 100 -13.04 9.58 31.36
CA LYS A 100 -13.72 10.85 31.66
C LYS A 100 -15.11 10.62 32.27
N ASP A 101 -15.86 9.67 31.72
CA ASP A 101 -17.23 9.37 32.17
C ASP A 101 -17.27 8.66 33.54
N GLY A 102 -16.27 7.84 33.86
CA GLY A 102 -16.18 7.11 35.13
C GLY A 102 -15.63 7.93 36.32
N LEU A 103 -15.06 9.11 36.06
CA LEU A 103 -14.55 10.05 37.08
C LEU A 103 -15.48 11.25 37.30
N GLY A 104 -16.60 11.33 36.57
CA GLY A 104 -17.63 12.36 36.66
C GLY A 104 -18.72 12.06 37.69
#